data_AF-A0A2P2KZV9-F1
#
_entry.id   AF-A0A2P2KZV9-F1
#
_cell.length_a   1.000
_cell.length_b   1.000
_cell.length_c   1.000
_cell.angle_alpha   90.00
_cell.angle_beta   90.00
_cell.angle_gamma   90.00
#
_symmetry.space_group_name_H-M   'P 1'
#
loop_
_entity.id
_entity.type
_entity.pdbx_description
1 polymer ?
#
loop_
_entity_poly.entity_id
_entity_poly.type
_entity_poly.pdbx_seq_one_letter_code
_entity_poly.pdbx_strand_id
1 'polypeptide(L)'
;MANSYYKALDAISVSEIQALGIPPAVAEKLHKDVADILTAVASPADTWAHISKRVLHPDLPFPFHQMMYYGCFKDFGPDPPAWLPDP
;
A
#
# COMPACT_ATOMS: atom_id res chain seq x y z
N MET A 1 5.23 8.08 -20.09
CA MET A 1 4.51 8.37 -18.83
C MET A 1 3.74 7.11 -18.50
N ALA A 2 4.20 6.32 -17.53
CA ALA A 2 3.62 5.00 -17.29
C ALA A 2 2.26 5.16 -16.59
N ASN A 3 1.20 5.06 -17.38
CA ASN A 3 -0.17 4.97 -16.90
C ASN A 3 -0.40 3.55 -16.35
N SER A 4 0.22 3.25 -15.21
CA SER A 4 -0.06 2.02 -14.47
C SER A 4 -1.27 2.33 -13.59
N TYR A 5 -2.45 1.87 -14.00
CA TYR A 5 -3.65 1.85 -13.15
C TYR A 5 -3.31 1.00 -11.91
N TYR A 6 -2.94 1.65 -10.82
CA TYR A 6 -2.67 0.97 -9.57
C TYR A 6 -3.96 0.30 -9.08
N LYS A 7 -3.83 -0.96 -8.66
CA LYS A 7 -4.95 -1.71 -8.10
C LYS A 7 -5.34 -1.12 -6.75
N ALA A 8 -6.62 -1.25 -6.44
CA ALA A 8 -7.14 -1.07 -5.10
C ALA A 8 -6.41 -1.98 -4.12
N LEU A 9 -6.26 -1.55 -2.85
CA LEU A 9 -5.54 -2.35 -1.85
C LEU A 9 -6.15 -3.74 -1.61
N ASP A 10 -7.47 -3.86 -1.71
CA ASP A 10 -8.21 -5.12 -1.58
C ASP A 10 -8.06 -6.05 -2.79
N ALA A 11 -7.51 -5.55 -3.90
CA ALA A 11 -7.26 -6.30 -5.13
C ALA A 11 -5.78 -6.69 -5.34
N ILE A 12 -4.89 -6.30 -4.42
CA ILE A 12 -3.47 -6.69 -4.43
C ILE A 12 -3.36 -8.12 -3.90
N SER A 13 -2.67 -8.99 -4.64
CA SER A 13 -2.41 -10.36 -4.21
C SER A 13 -1.03 -10.53 -3.56
N VAL A 14 -0.87 -11.58 -2.75
CA VAL A 14 0.42 -11.97 -2.15
C VAL A 14 1.51 -12.18 -3.22
N SER A 15 1.17 -12.78 -4.36
CA SER A 15 2.12 -13.03 -5.46
C SER A 15 2.62 -11.73 -6.09
N GLU A 16 1.79 -10.68 -6.16
CA GLU A 16 2.23 -9.35 -6.62
C GLU A 16 3.19 -8.69 -5.64
N ILE A 17 2.99 -8.87 -4.33
CA ILE A 17 3.93 -8.40 -3.30
C ILE A 17 5.26 -9.15 -3.43
N GLN A 18 5.22 -10.47 -3.64
CA GLN A 18 6.41 -11.29 -3.86
C GLN A 18 7.18 -10.90 -5.13
N ALA A 19 6.47 -10.51 -6.20
CA ALA A 19 7.08 -10.05 -7.45
C ALA A 19 7.96 -8.80 -7.28
N LEU A 20 7.80 -8.07 -6.17
CA LEU A 20 8.67 -6.93 -5.80
C LEU A 20 9.98 -7.37 -5.12
N GLY A 21 10.25 -8.66 -5.03
CA GLY A 21 11.43 -9.22 -4.35
C GLY A 21 11.25 -9.41 -2.84
N ILE A 22 10.02 -9.31 -2.33
CA ILE A 22 9.72 -9.54 -0.91
C ILE A 22 9.60 -11.05 -0.65
N PRO A 23 10.28 -11.59 0.38
CA PRO A 23 10.21 -13.02 0.70
C PRO A 23 8.77 -13.49 0.98
N PRO A 24 8.39 -14.73 0.61
CA PRO A 24 7.01 -15.21 0.72
C PRO A 24 6.37 -15.03 2.10
N ALA A 25 7.05 -15.40 3.18
CA ALA A 25 6.54 -15.26 4.54
C ALA A 25 6.28 -13.79 4.94
N VAL A 26 7.13 -12.87 4.44
CA VAL A 26 6.97 -11.43 4.67
C VAL A 26 5.81 -10.90 3.84
N ALA A 27 5.69 -11.33 2.58
CA ALA A 27 4.59 -10.94 1.69
C ALA A 27 3.22 -11.38 2.22
N GLU A 28 3.11 -12.60 2.74
CA GLU A 28 1.89 -13.11 3.38
C GLU A 28 1.51 -12.28 4.61
N LYS A 29 2.49 -11.97 5.46
CA LYS A 29 2.27 -11.12 6.64
C LYS A 29 1.80 -9.72 6.23
N LEU A 30 2.48 -9.08 5.28
CA LEU A 30 2.13 -7.74 4.81
C LEU A 30 0.72 -7.71 4.20
N HIS A 31 0.38 -8.69 3.37
CA HIS A 31 -0.96 -8.81 2.80
C HIS A 31 -2.03 -8.94 3.89
N LYS A 32 -1.77 -9.77 4.91
CA LYS A 32 -2.68 -9.90 6.05
C LYS A 32 -2.81 -8.60 6.83
N ASP A 33 -1.70 -7.93 7.14
CA ASP A 33 -1.71 -6.66 7.88
C ASP A 33 -2.51 -5.58 7.13
N VAL A 34 -2.41 -5.53 5.80
CA VAL A 34 -3.21 -4.64 4.95
C VAL A 34 -4.70 -5.00 5.01
N ALA A 35 -5.05 -6.28 4.85
CA ALA A 35 -6.44 -6.73 4.94
C ALA A 35 -7.06 -6.40 6.31
N ASP A 36 -6.31 -6.62 7.39
CA ASP A 36 -6.74 -6.29 8.76
C ASP A 36 -6.98 -4.78 8.91
N ILE A 37 -6.13 -3.93 8.32
CA ILE A 37 -6.34 -2.47 8.31
C ILE A 37 -7.62 -2.11 7.54
N LEU A 38 -7.81 -2.65 6.33
CA LEU A 38 -8.97 -2.34 5.49
C LEU A 38 -10.31 -2.73 6.14
N THR A 39 -10.31 -3.77 6.98
CA THR A 39 -11.52 -4.15 7.74
C THR A 39 -11.76 -3.27 8.98
N ALA A 40 -10.72 -2.61 9.49
CA ALA A 40 -10.80 -1.81 10.71
C ALA A 40 -11.15 -0.34 10.48
N VAL A 41 -10.86 0.22 9.29
CA VAL A 41 -11.06 1.65 8.99
C VAL A 41 -11.79 1.87 7.67
N ALA A 42 -12.60 2.92 7.60
CA ALA A 42 -13.50 3.17 6.46
C ALA A 42 -13.01 4.29 5.51
N SER A 43 -12.05 5.12 5.90
CA SER A 43 -11.59 6.25 5.10
C SER A 43 -10.18 6.02 4.52
N PRO A 44 -9.90 6.46 3.27
CA PRO A 44 -8.55 6.35 2.68
C PRO A 44 -7.47 7.07 3.50
N ALA A 45 -7.80 8.19 4.15
CA ALA A 45 -6.85 8.92 4.98
C ALA A 45 -6.44 8.12 6.23
N ASP A 46 -7.41 7.50 6.91
CA ASP A 46 -7.15 6.63 8.07
C ASP A 46 -6.40 5.37 7.64
N THR A 47 -6.80 4.75 6.52
CA THR A 47 -6.09 3.61 5.91
C THR A 47 -4.63 3.95 5.68
N TRP A 48 -4.34 5.09 5.06
CA TRP A 48 -2.98 5.53 4.81
C TRP A 48 -2.19 5.79 6.09
N ALA A 49 -2.80 6.41 7.11
CA ALA A 49 -2.17 6.63 8.41
C ALA A 49 -1.76 5.32 9.08
N HIS A 50 -2.57 4.26 8.94
CA HIS A 50 -2.23 2.93 9.47
C HIS A 50 -1.15 2.23 8.63
N ILE A 51 -1.26 2.27 7.31
CA ILE A 51 -0.29 1.65 6.39
C ILE A 51 1.10 2.27 6.60
N SER A 52 1.20 3.59 6.60
CA SER A 52 2.46 4.32 6.75
C SER A 52 3.18 4.04 8.07
N LYS A 53 2.43 3.72 9.15
CA LYS A 53 2.99 3.45 10.48
C LYS A 53 3.25 1.98 10.78
N ARG A 54 2.51 1.06 10.15
CA ARG A 54 2.49 -0.37 10.54
C ARG A 54 2.96 -1.32 9.45
N VAL A 55 2.80 -0.94 8.19
CA VAL A 55 3.08 -1.80 7.02
C VAL A 55 4.35 -1.36 6.31
N LEU A 56 4.54 -0.05 6.14
CA LEU A 56 5.72 0.49 5.47
C LEU A 56 6.93 0.45 6.41
N HIS A 57 8.03 -0.11 5.94
CA HIS A 57 9.33 -0.12 6.61
C HIS A 57 10.40 0.38 5.62
N PRO A 58 11.46 1.07 6.08
CA PRO A 58 12.57 1.51 5.21
C PRO A 58 13.26 0.37 4.45
N ASP A 59 13.25 -0.84 5.02
CA ASP A 59 13.86 -2.03 4.40
C ASP A 59 13.01 -2.65 3.29
N LEU A 60 11.77 -2.18 3.11
CA LEU A 60 10.92 -2.68 2.02
C LEU A 60 11.28 -1.97 0.70
N PRO A 61 11.09 -2.63 -0.46
CA PRO A 61 11.37 -2.04 -1.76
C PRO A 61 10.49 -0.80 -2.03
N PHE A 62 11.06 0.26 -2.62
CA PHE A 62 10.31 1.45 -3.06
C PHE A 62 9.05 1.14 -3.91
N PRO A 63 9.07 0.18 -4.84
CA PRO A 63 7.87 -0.24 -5.57
C PRO A 63 6.72 -0.70 -4.67
N PHE A 64 7.02 -1.26 -3.49
CA PHE A 64 6.01 -1.65 -2.51
C PHE A 64 5.38 -0.42 -1.86
N HIS A 65 6.18 0.59 -1.50
CA HIS A 65 5.66 1.87 -1.00
C HIS A 65 4.74 2.54 -2.02
N GLN A 66 5.12 2.55 -3.30
CA GLN A 66 4.28 3.07 -4.39
C GLN A 66 2.98 2.27 -4.52
N MET A 67 3.06 0.94 -4.54
CA MET A 67 1.90 0.05 -4.61
C MET A 67 0.89 0.35 -3.50
N MET A 68 1.37 0.53 -2.26
CA MET A 68 0.50 0.87 -1.12
C MET A 68 -0.11 2.27 -1.24
N TYR A 69 0.70 3.28 -1.58
CA TYR A 69 0.24 4.66 -1.66
C TYR A 69 -0.83 4.84 -2.75
N TYR A 70 -0.51 4.43 -3.98
CA TYR A 70 -1.44 4.60 -5.09
C TYR A 70 -2.64 3.67 -4.99
N GLY A 71 -2.49 2.48 -4.41
CA GLY A 71 -3.64 1.62 -4.15
C GLY A 71 -4.59 2.19 -3.10
N CYS A 72 -4.06 2.87 -2.08
CA CYS A 72 -4.86 3.53 -1.05
C CYS A 72 -5.68 4.70 -1.62
N PHE A 73 -5.11 5.45 -2.56
CA PHE A 73 -5.72 6.64 -3.15
C PHE A 73 -6.21 6.45 -4.59
N LYS A 74 -6.45 5.20 -5.03
CA LYS A 74 -6.82 4.90 -6.42
C LYS A 74 -8.09 5.62 -6.91
N ASP A 75 -9.01 5.95 -5.98
CA ASP A 75 -10.28 6.63 -6.27
C ASP A 75 -10.25 8.13 -5.89
N PHE A 76 -9.09 8.68 -5.49
CA PHE A 76 -8.98 10.08 -5.04
C PHE A 76 -9.10 11.10 -6.20
N GLY A 77 -8.86 10.65 -7.44
CA GLY A 77 -8.83 11.51 -8.63
C GLY A 77 -7.42 11.63 -9.23
N PRO A 78 -7.20 12.56 -10.18
CA PRO A 78 -5.94 12.65 -10.91
C PRO A 78 -4.74 13.04 -10.04
N ASP A 79 -4.98 13.75 -8.94
CA ASP A 79 -3.95 14.28 -8.04
C ASP A 79 -4.12 13.71 -6.62
N PRO A 80 -3.61 12.50 -6.32
CA PRO A 80 -3.59 11.98 -4.96
C PRO A 80 -2.76 12.88 -4.03
N PRO A 81 -3.11 12.95 -2.73
CA PRO A 81 -2.51 13.92 -1.80
C PRO A 81 -1.03 13.61 -1.59
N ALA A 82 -0.14 14.51 -2.05
CA ALA A 82 1.31 14.33 -1.95
C ALA A 82 1.74 13.80 -0.58
N TRP A 83 2.49 12.70 -0.55
CA TRP A 83 3.06 12.17 0.68
C TRP A 83 4.14 13.13 1.19
N LEU A 84 3.81 13.89 2.23
CA LEU A 84 4.75 14.68 3.00
C LEU A 84 5.02 13.93 4.31
N PRO A 85 6.24 13.46 4.58
CA PRO A 85 6.56 12.95 5.91
C PRO A 85 6.40 14.10 6.93
N ASP A 86 5.78 13.80 8.07
CA ASP A 86 5.83 14.73 9.21
C ASP A 86 7.31 14.93 9.62
N PRO A 87 7.74 16.17 9.90
CA PRO A 87 9.12 16.49 10.29
C PRO A 87 9.52 15.93 11.66
#